data_AF-A0A966YXN3-F1
#
_entry.id   AF-A0A966YXN3-F1
#
_cell.length_a   1.000
_cell.length_b   1.000
_cell.length_c   1.000
_cell.angle_alpha   90.00
_cell.angle_beta   90.00
_cell.angle_gamma   90.00
#
_symmetry.space_group_name_H-M   'P 1'
#
loop_
_entity.id
_entity.type
_entity.pdbx_description
1 polymer ?
#
loop_
_entity_poly.entity_id
_entity_poly.type
_entity_poly.pdbx_seq_one_letter_code
_entity_poly.pdbx_strand_id
1 'polypeptide(L)' 'MTSLVNQIERLTTNIGIIASLTLVPLVLTTTYEVLARYLFDAPTIWAYEVGYMLTGTHFLLGMA' A
#
# COMPACT_ATOMS: atom_id res chain seq x y z
N MET A 1 33.17 -8.43 7.40
CA MET A 1 31.88 -8.91 7.94
C MET A 1 30.84 -7.79 8.04
N THR A 2 31.22 -6.55 8.34
CA THR A 2 30.31 -5.39 8.41
C THR A 2 29.69 -4.97 7.07
N SER A 3 30.42 -5.09 5.95
CA SER A 3 29.88 -4.69 4.63
C SER A 3 28.64 -5.49 4.20
N LEU A 4 28.56 -6.76 4.58
CA LEU A 4 27.44 -7.63 4.21
C LEU A 4 26.21 -7.32 5.08
N VAL A 5 26.42 -7.06 6.37
CA VAL A 5 25.36 -6.60 7.29
C VAL A 5 24.76 -5.27 6.81
N ASN A 6 25.62 -4.29 6.47
CA ASN A 6 25.16 -2.98 5.98
C ASN A 6 24.35 -3.07 4.67
N GLN A 7 24.66 -4.04 3.80
CA GLN A 7 23.89 -4.28 2.58
C GLN A 7 22.51 -4.86 2.88
N ILE A 8 22.43 -5.81 3.80
CA ILE A 8 21.16 -6.40 4.24
C ILE A 8 20.28 -5.33 4.91
N GLU A 9 20.84 -4.53 5.83
CA GLU A 9 20.10 -3.45 6.50
C GLU A 9 19.51 -2.44 5.51
N ARG A 10 20.28 -2.05 4.49
CA ARG A 10 19.79 -1.15 3.43
C ARG A 10 18.66 -1.78 2.64
N LEU A 11 18.76 -3.06 2.31
CA LEU A 11 17.71 -3.80 1.59
C LEU A 11 16.41 -3.83 2.41
N THR A 12 16.50 -4.27 3.66
CA THR A 12 15.34 -4.37 4.56
C THR A 12 14.70 -3.01 4.79
N THR A 13 15.51 -1.96 5.00
CA THR A 13 15.01 -0.59 5.19
C THR A 13 14.28 -0.09 3.94
N ASN A 14 14.86 -0.28 2.76
CA ASN A 14 14.21 0.13 1.50
C ASN A 14 12.90 -0.61 1.26
N ILE A 15 12.85 -1.92 1.55
CA ILE A 15 11.62 -2.71 1.44
C ILE A 15 10.56 -2.19 2.42
N GLY A 16 10.93 -1.90 3.66
CA GLY A 16 10.02 -1.32 4.66
C GLY A 16 9.46 0.04 4.22
N ILE A 17 10.28 0.89 3.62
CA ILE A 17 9.83 2.18 3.06
C ILE A 17 8.82 1.94 1.92
N ILE A 18 9.13 1.06 0.98
CA ILE A 18 8.23 0.73 -0.15
C ILE A 18 6.91 0.15 0.38
N ALA A 19 6.97 -0.74 1.37
CA ALA A 19 5.80 -1.32 2.02
C ALA A 19 4.93 -0.25 2.67
N SER A 20 5.53 0.71 3.37
CA SER A 20 4.79 1.84 3.98
C SER A 20 4.12 2.71 2.92
N LEU A 21 4.75 2.87 1.74
CA LEU A 21 4.22 3.67 0.64
C LEU A 21 2.93 3.10 0.05
N THR A 22 2.68 1.79 0.19
CA THR A 22 1.44 1.14 -0.30
C THR A 22 0.17 1.62 0.41
N LEU A 23 0.29 2.23 1.59
CA LEU A 23 -0.84 2.89 2.26
C LEU A 23 -1.34 4.12 1.50
N VAL A 24 -0.46 4.83 0.79
CA VAL A 24 -0.82 6.04 0.06
C VAL A 24 -1.87 5.74 -1.04
N PRO A 25 -1.66 4.81 -1.98
CA PRO A 25 -2.68 4.48 -2.97
C PRO A 25 -3.93 3.85 -2.35
N LEU A 26 -3.82 3.17 -1.19
CA LEU A 26 -4.97 2.60 -0.48
C LEU A 26 -5.91 3.71 0.01
N VAL A 27 -5.35 4.71 0.69
CA VAL A 27 -6.10 5.88 1.18
C VAL A 27 -6.67 6.69 0.00
N LEU A 28 -5.88 6.90 -1.06
CA LEU A 28 -6.35 7.62 -2.24
C LEU A 28 -7.51 6.90 -2.93
N THR A 29 -7.43 5.58 -3.09
CA THR A 29 -8.49 4.77 -3.73
C THR A 29 -9.79 4.82 -2.93
N THR A 30 -9.69 4.61 -1.62
CA THR A 30 -10.87 4.63 -0.73
C THR A 30 -11.50 6.03 -0.66
N THR A 31 -10.68 7.08 -0.58
CA THR A 31 -11.16 8.47 -0.60
C THR A 31 -11.82 8.80 -1.93
N TYR A 32 -11.20 8.43 -3.06
CA TYR A 32 -11.78 8.62 -4.38
C TYR A 32 -13.13 7.93 -4.52
N GLU A 33 -13.25 6.68 -4.08
CA GLU A 33 -14.49 5.91 -4.16
C GLU A 33 -15.61 6.53 -3.29
N VAL A 34 -15.27 7.05 -2.11
CA VAL A 34 -16.22 7.82 -1.28
C VAL A 34 -16.68 9.07 -2.03
N LEU A 35 -15.76 9.83 -2.63
CA LEU A 35 -16.11 11.02 -3.40
C LEU A 35 -16.97 10.68 -4.63
N ALA A 36 -16.58 9.67 -5.40
CA ALA A 36 -17.29 9.20 -6.60
C ALA A 36 -18.74 8.82 -6.27
N ARG A 37 -18.94 8.09 -5.17
CA ARG A 37 -20.28 7.66 -4.75
C ARG A 37 -21.14 8.81 -4.24
N TYR A 38 -20.60 9.68 -3.38
CA TYR A 38 -21.44 10.68 -2.70
C TYR A 38 -21.56 12.00 -3.44
N LEU A 39 -20.57 12.40 -4.25
CA LEU A 39 -20.63 13.65 -5.02
C LEU A 39 -21.15 13.44 -6.45
N PHE A 40 -20.86 12.27 -7.04
CA PHE A 40 -21.11 12.03 -8.47
C PHE A 40 -22.11 10.89 -8.74
N ASP A 41 -22.61 10.22 -7.68
CA ASP A 41 -23.52 9.07 -7.75
C ASP A 41 -23.03 7.95 -8.70
N ALA A 42 -21.70 7.84 -8.81
CA ALA A 42 -21.01 6.98 -9.77
C ALA A 42 -20.05 6.03 -9.04
N PRO A 43 -20.53 4.89 -8.50
CA PRO A 43 -19.68 3.92 -7.80
C PRO A 43 -18.65 3.31 -8.75
N THR A 44 -17.43 3.04 -8.26
CA THR A 44 -16.36 2.44 -9.08
C THR A 44 -16.07 0.99 -8.71
N ILE A 45 -16.13 0.10 -9.72
CA ILE A 45 -16.01 -1.35 -9.54
C ILE A 45 -14.60 -1.75 -9.11
N TRP A 46 -13.58 -1.05 -9.63
CA TRP A 46 -12.17 -1.38 -9.40
C TRP A 46 -11.68 -0.99 -8.00
N ALA A 47 -12.34 -0.05 -7.31
CA ALA A 47 -11.88 0.45 -6.01
C ALA A 47 -11.85 -0.64 -4.94
N TYR A 48 -12.81 -1.58 -4.99
CA TYR A 48 -12.85 -2.72 -4.07
C TYR A 48 -11.66 -3.67 -4.29
N GLU A 49 -11.41 -4.05 -5.55
CA GLU A 49 -10.33 -4.98 -5.90
C GLU A 49 -8.96 -4.40 -5.54
N VAL A 50 -8.74 -3.12 -5.86
CA VAL A 50 -7.50 -2.40 -5.49
C VAL A 50 -7.35 -2.30 -3.99
N GLY A 51 -8.41 -1.96 -3.26
CA GLY A 51 -8.40 -1.89 -1.79
C GLY A 51 -8.05 -3.24 -1.16
N TYR A 52 -8.61 -4.33 -1.68
CA TYR A 52 -8.35 -5.68 -1.19
C TYR A 52 -6.90 -6.11 -1.43
N MET A 53 -6.38 -5.92 -2.64
CA MET A 53 -5.00 -6.27 -2.98
C MET A 53 -3.97 -5.45 -2.20
N LEU A 54 -4.19 -4.13 -2.05
CA LEU A 54 -3.29 -3.26 -1.31
C LEU A 54 -3.30 -3.59 0.19
N THR A 55 -4.47 -3.88 0.76
CA THR A 55 -4.57 -4.31 2.16
C THR A 55 -3.83 -5.63 2.40
N GLY A 56 -4.03 -6.62 1.51
CA GLY A 56 -3.30 -7.88 1.58
C GLY A 56 -1.79 -7.71 1.43
N THR A 57 -1.35 -6.87 0.48
CA THR A 57 0.07 -6.55 0.27
C THR A 57 0.67 -5.89 1.51
N HIS A 58 -0.02 -4.92 2.10
CA HIS A 58 0.44 -4.22 3.30
C HIS A 58 0.57 -5.17 4.50
N PHE A 59 -0.40 -6.07 4.70
CA PHE A 59 -0.35 -7.07 5.77
C PHE A 59 0.80 -8.05 5.60
N LEU A 60 1.02 -8.55 4.38
CA LEU A 60 2.11 -9.49 4.10
C LEU A 60 3.49 -8.87 4.28
N LEU A 61 3.65 -7.59 3.92
CA LEU A 61 4.91 -6.88 4.10
C LEU A 61 5.12 -6.39 5.54
N GLY A 62 4.05 -6.14 6.29
CA GLY A 62 4.10 -5.63 7.67
C GLY A 62 4.16 -6.71 8.76
N MET A 63 3.75 -7.95 8.47
CA MET A 63 3.87 -9.09 9.40
C MET A 63 5.22 -9.80 9.35
N ALA A 64 6.18 -9.31 8.54
CA ALA A 64 7.50 -9.90 8.36
C ALA A 64 8.48 -9.59 9.50
#